data_AF-A0A3S2UQT2-F1
#
_entry.id   AF-A0A3S2UQT2-F1
#
_cell.length_a   1.000
_cell.length_b   1.000
_cell.length_c   1.000
_cell.angle_alpha   90.00
_cell.angle_beta   90.00
_cell.angle_gamma   90.00
#
_symmetry.space_group_name_H-M   'P 1'
#
loop_
_entity.id
_entity.type
_entity.pdbx_description
1 polymer ?
#
loop_
_entity_poly.entity_id
_entity_poly.type
_entity_poly.pdbx_seq_one_letter_code
_entity_poly.pdbx_strand_id
1 'polypeptide(L)'
;MGKRLMGIYDEKIAGAPQFVSYFGPMLDILRDLGGKAAPKQIFDAIIERYSVPDEFLQQANKNGRPKFENRVAWARFYLTKAGLMYAPQRGIWGLTEAGRATHLTAEQAAEIFKGVQASLPRDEDEQQAPEDAGAATTVSYWFVGSHWWGDSGDQTDRFLSEGIWQNGSDDKFSDLVRQMKPGDRIAIKSSYVRKHNVPFENRGRPVSAMKIRAIGTITANRGDGSTVDVDWQPLAEPREWYLYTYRTTVSRARFEDDDMARQLVAFTFEGADQDYGKFLAHPYWIERFAPDVDPLSEAESDDEADEAEDEAQAVDVYGIADIMAEGGFMAEADLAAWLERLRVKKNLILQGPPGTGKTWLAKRLARALIGQHSPRADQLRSVQFHPSLSYEDFVRGYRPSAEGKLTLSDGVFLQIVEAAKAQPDVEHVLIIEEINRGNPAQVFGEMLTLLENTKRSRADAMELAYRKVPGERIHVPDNLYIIGTMNIADRSLALVDLALRRRFAFVTLEPLLNEAWQSWCAQRDLPVDFVELVRDRLGALNEEISEDRALGPQFKVGHSFVTPGQSVKSPHDWFREIVQTEIEPLLSEYWFDTPDRSHEAAAKLLAGL
;
A
#
# COMPACT_ATOMS: atom_id res chain seq x y z
N MET A 1 -1.36 -55.19 25.11
CA MET A 1 -0.66 -54.90 23.84
C MET A 1 -1.64 -54.16 22.94
N GLY A 2 -1.82 -52.86 23.17
CA GLY A 2 -2.76 -52.02 22.40
C GLY A 2 -2.02 -51.38 21.23
N LYS A 3 -2.51 -51.59 20.00
CA LYS A 3 -2.03 -50.88 18.81
C LYS A 3 -2.12 -49.37 19.08
N ARG A 4 -0.99 -48.65 19.05
CA ARG A 4 -1.00 -47.20 18.82
C ARG A 4 -1.77 -46.98 17.51
N LEU A 5 -2.91 -46.30 17.58
CA LEU A 5 -3.59 -45.79 16.39
C LEU A 5 -2.61 -44.84 15.69
N MET A 6 -2.03 -45.27 14.57
CA MET A 6 -1.32 -44.36 13.66
C MET A 6 -2.34 -43.33 13.18
N GLY A 7 -2.09 -42.05 13.43
CA GLY A 7 -2.94 -41.00 12.90
C GLY A 7 -2.77 -40.88 11.38
N ILE A 8 -3.81 -40.36 10.71
CA ILE A 8 -3.87 -40.10 9.25
C ILE A 8 -2.61 -39.38 8.69
N TYR A 9 -1.92 -38.62 9.54
CA TYR A 9 -0.72 -37.84 9.22
C TYR A 9 0.57 -38.68 9.09
N ASP A 10 0.61 -39.89 9.65
CA ASP A 10 1.73 -40.84 9.52
C ASP A 10 1.40 -42.03 8.61
N GLU A 11 0.13 -42.17 8.21
CA GLU A 11 -0.33 -43.24 7.34
C GLU A 11 0.23 -43.09 5.93
N LYS A 12 0.86 -44.15 5.41
CA LYS A 12 1.43 -44.21 4.07
C LYS A 12 0.94 -45.46 3.36
N ILE A 13 0.24 -45.25 2.25
CA ILE A 13 -0.23 -46.33 1.39
C ILE A 13 0.94 -46.81 0.51
N ALA A 14 1.13 -48.13 0.41
CA ALA A 14 2.22 -48.70 -0.35
C ALA A 14 2.15 -48.33 -1.84
N GLY A 15 3.24 -47.78 -2.38
CA GLY A 15 3.31 -47.35 -3.78
C GLY A 15 2.61 -46.02 -4.09
N ALA A 16 2.25 -45.22 -3.07
CA ALA A 16 1.65 -43.90 -3.23
C ALA A 16 2.29 -42.84 -2.31
N PRO A 17 2.25 -41.55 -2.67
CA PRO A 17 2.61 -40.45 -1.77
C PRO A 17 1.73 -40.40 -0.52
N GLN A 18 2.24 -39.83 0.57
CA GLN A 18 1.51 -39.74 1.85
C GLN A 18 0.18 -38.97 1.78
N PHE A 19 0.01 -38.02 0.86
CA PHE A 19 -1.26 -37.29 0.77
C PHE A 19 -2.44 -38.17 0.32
N VAL A 20 -2.17 -39.36 -0.24
CA VAL A 20 -3.22 -40.28 -0.71
C VAL A 20 -4.02 -40.86 0.46
N SER A 21 -3.46 -40.92 1.68
CA SER A 21 -4.21 -41.32 2.88
C SER A 21 -5.36 -40.37 3.22
N TYR A 22 -5.36 -39.14 2.69
CA TYR A 22 -6.38 -38.14 2.96
C TYR A 22 -7.61 -38.27 2.06
N PHE A 23 -7.60 -39.14 1.04
CA PHE A 23 -8.70 -39.23 0.06
C PHE A 23 -10.01 -39.68 0.70
N GLY A 24 -10.02 -40.84 1.37
CA GLY A 24 -11.21 -41.36 2.06
C GLY A 24 -11.72 -40.41 3.17
N PRO A 25 -10.85 -40.00 4.11
CA PRO A 25 -11.18 -39.05 5.18
C PRO A 25 -11.81 -37.75 4.69
N MET A 26 -11.34 -37.21 3.57
CA MET A 26 -11.91 -36.00 2.98
C MET A 26 -13.34 -36.21 2.47
N LEU A 27 -13.62 -37.35 1.82
CA LEU A 27 -14.98 -37.67 1.36
C LEU A 27 -15.94 -37.88 2.54
N ASP A 28 -15.46 -38.54 3.60
CA ASP A 28 -16.26 -38.81 4.80
C ASP A 28 -16.60 -37.52 5.56
N ILE A 29 -15.61 -36.64 5.78
CA ILE A 29 -15.83 -35.33 6.42
C ILE A 29 -16.80 -34.48 5.61
N LEU A 30 -16.61 -34.40 4.29
CA LEU A 30 -17.53 -33.65 3.45
C LEU A 30 -18.95 -34.21 3.51
N ARG A 31 -19.13 -35.53 3.58
CA ARG A 31 -20.45 -36.16 3.71
C ARG A 31 -21.11 -35.78 5.03
N ASP A 32 -20.37 -35.82 6.13
CA ASP A 32 -20.87 -35.47 7.47
C ASP A 32 -21.24 -33.98 7.57
N LEU A 33 -20.55 -33.11 6.81
CA LEU A 33 -20.86 -31.69 6.68
C LEU A 33 -21.99 -31.37 5.68
N GLY A 34 -22.79 -32.36 5.25
CA GLY A 34 -23.93 -32.17 4.33
C GLY A 34 -23.55 -32.18 2.84
N GLY A 35 -22.31 -32.56 2.52
CA GLY A 35 -21.78 -32.72 1.16
C GLY A 35 -21.29 -31.43 0.51
N LYS A 36 -21.25 -30.31 1.24
CA LYS A 36 -20.63 -29.03 0.83
C LYS A 36 -20.10 -28.29 2.06
N ALA A 37 -18.84 -27.84 2.04
CA ALA A 37 -18.24 -27.09 3.14
C ALA A 37 -17.12 -26.15 2.66
N ALA A 38 -16.80 -25.13 3.45
CA ALA A 38 -15.63 -24.30 3.22
C ALA A 38 -14.34 -25.04 3.63
N PRO A 39 -13.18 -24.77 2.99
CA PRO A 39 -11.91 -25.44 3.29
C PRO A 39 -11.57 -25.47 4.78
N LYS A 40 -11.75 -24.33 5.46
CA LYS A 40 -11.48 -24.22 6.90
C LYS A 40 -12.31 -25.20 7.73
N GLN A 41 -13.60 -25.37 7.40
CA GLN A 41 -14.46 -26.33 8.11
C GLN A 41 -14.00 -27.77 7.90
N ILE A 42 -13.45 -28.08 6.73
CA ILE A 42 -12.92 -29.40 6.39
C ILE A 42 -11.59 -29.62 7.13
N PHE A 43 -10.73 -28.61 7.21
CA PHE A 43 -9.48 -28.67 7.97
C PHE A 43 -9.76 -28.91 9.45
N ASP A 44 -10.60 -28.07 10.06
CA ASP A 44 -10.97 -28.17 11.47
C ASP A 44 -11.56 -29.55 11.79
N ALA A 45 -12.44 -30.06 10.92
CA ALA A 45 -13.07 -31.36 11.12
C ALA A 45 -12.10 -32.56 10.92
N ILE A 46 -11.11 -32.45 10.02
CA ILE A 46 -10.05 -33.47 9.89
C ILE A 46 -9.14 -33.45 11.11
N ILE A 47 -8.76 -32.25 11.60
CA ILE A 47 -7.91 -32.08 12.79
C ILE A 47 -8.58 -32.72 14.00
N GLU A 48 -9.86 -32.42 14.23
CA GLU A 48 -10.64 -32.94 15.34
C GLU A 48 -10.84 -34.47 15.23
N ARG A 49 -11.37 -34.96 14.09
CA ARG A 49 -11.73 -36.37 13.92
C ARG A 49 -10.54 -37.32 13.98
N TYR A 50 -9.37 -36.88 13.50
CA TYR A 50 -8.17 -37.71 13.43
C TYR A 50 -7.10 -37.32 14.44
N SER A 51 -7.43 -36.40 15.37
CA SER A 51 -6.54 -35.93 16.44
C SER A 51 -5.14 -35.57 15.92
N VAL A 52 -5.08 -34.68 14.92
CA VAL A 52 -3.83 -34.23 14.31
C VAL A 52 -3.06 -33.36 15.32
N PRO A 53 -1.83 -33.72 15.73
CA PRO A 53 -1.08 -32.97 16.75
C PRO A 53 -0.72 -31.56 16.29
N ASP A 54 -0.75 -30.60 17.21
CA ASP A 54 -0.34 -29.20 16.96
C ASP A 54 1.10 -29.10 16.41
N GLU A 55 2.00 -29.97 16.90
CA GLU A 55 3.37 -30.06 16.39
C GLU A 55 3.41 -30.37 14.89
N PHE A 56 2.46 -31.16 14.37
CA PHE A 56 2.37 -31.47 12.94
C PHE A 56 1.76 -30.31 12.16
N LEU A 57 0.78 -29.60 12.74
CA LEU A 57 0.14 -28.43 12.12
C LEU A 57 1.14 -27.26 11.93
N GLN A 58 2.15 -27.17 12.79
CA GLN A 58 3.22 -26.18 12.70
C GLN A 58 4.36 -26.55 11.73
N GLN A 59 4.38 -27.78 11.18
CA GLN A 59 5.41 -28.17 10.21
C GLN A 59 5.18 -27.50 8.85
N ALA A 60 6.23 -26.90 8.29
CA ALA A 60 6.25 -26.41 6.92
C ALA A 60 6.86 -27.46 5.96
N ASN A 61 6.46 -27.41 4.69
CA ASN A 61 7.16 -28.11 3.61
C ASN A 61 8.45 -27.35 3.20
N LYS A 62 9.21 -27.89 2.24
CA LYS A 62 10.46 -27.27 1.73
C LYS A 62 10.28 -25.83 1.21
N ASN A 63 9.05 -25.43 0.89
CA ASN A 63 8.71 -24.12 0.31
C ASN A 63 7.99 -23.20 1.32
N GLY A 64 8.08 -23.49 2.63
CA GLY A 64 7.51 -22.65 3.68
C GLY A 64 5.99 -22.72 3.87
N ARG A 65 5.27 -23.58 3.12
CA ARG A 65 3.81 -23.75 3.27
C ARG A 65 3.45 -24.78 4.35
N PRO A 66 2.35 -24.62 5.10
CA PRO A 66 1.90 -25.61 6.08
C PRO A 66 1.72 -27.00 5.47
N LYS A 67 2.40 -28.00 6.04
CA LYS A 67 2.48 -29.37 5.52
C LYS A 67 1.12 -30.08 5.51
N PHE A 68 0.29 -29.82 6.51
CA PHE A 68 -1.07 -30.37 6.61
C PHE A 68 -1.97 -29.85 5.48
N GLU A 69 -2.10 -28.53 5.34
CA GLU A 69 -2.93 -27.89 4.31
C GLU A 69 -2.50 -28.32 2.90
N ASN A 70 -1.19 -28.40 2.66
CA ASN A 70 -0.61 -28.88 1.42
C ASN A 70 -1.06 -30.31 1.06
N ARG A 71 -1.15 -31.22 2.04
CA ARG A 71 -1.64 -32.60 1.81
C ARG A 71 -3.13 -32.65 1.50
N VAL A 72 -3.92 -31.83 2.19
CA VAL A 72 -5.36 -31.75 1.97
C VAL A 72 -5.67 -31.15 0.59
N ALA A 73 -4.90 -30.16 0.14
CA ALA A 73 -5.02 -29.58 -1.19
C ALA A 73 -4.72 -30.59 -2.31
N TRP A 74 -3.67 -31.42 -2.16
CA TRP A 74 -3.39 -32.52 -3.08
C TRP A 74 -4.52 -33.55 -3.12
N ALA A 75 -5.05 -33.94 -1.96
CA ALA A 75 -6.18 -34.86 -1.90
C ALA A 75 -7.39 -34.35 -2.68
N ARG A 76 -7.74 -33.07 -2.47
CA ARG A 76 -8.82 -32.41 -3.20
C ARG A 76 -8.58 -32.45 -4.71
N PHE A 77 -7.38 -32.12 -5.18
CA PHE A 77 -7.06 -32.11 -6.61
C PHE A 77 -7.31 -33.46 -7.27
N TYR A 78 -6.77 -34.53 -6.69
CA TYR A 78 -6.91 -35.88 -7.25
C TYR A 78 -8.37 -36.37 -7.19
N LEU A 79 -9.09 -36.12 -6.10
CA LEU A 79 -10.51 -36.46 -5.99
C LEU A 79 -11.39 -35.66 -6.96
N THR A 80 -11.02 -34.42 -7.28
CA THR A 80 -11.70 -33.61 -8.30
C THR A 80 -11.45 -34.17 -9.70
N LYS A 81 -10.20 -34.55 -10.02
CA LYS A 81 -9.87 -35.20 -11.30
C LYS A 81 -10.52 -36.57 -11.46
N ALA A 82 -10.72 -37.29 -10.36
CA ALA A 82 -11.48 -38.54 -10.32
C ALA A 82 -13.01 -38.37 -10.43
N GLY A 83 -13.50 -37.13 -10.49
CA GLY A 83 -14.94 -36.84 -10.59
C GLY A 83 -15.74 -37.06 -9.29
N LEU A 84 -15.07 -37.19 -8.15
CA LEU A 84 -15.72 -37.41 -6.83
C LEU A 84 -16.02 -36.08 -6.11
N MET A 85 -15.30 -35.02 -6.47
CA MET A 85 -15.48 -33.68 -5.90
C MET A 85 -15.63 -32.63 -6.99
N TYR A 86 -16.26 -31.51 -6.64
CA TYR A 86 -16.39 -30.32 -7.48
C TYR A 86 -16.40 -29.04 -6.63
N ALA A 87 -16.27 -27.87 -7.26
CA ALA A 87 -16.35 -26.57 -6.60
C ALA A 87 -17.64 -25.85 -7.05
N PRO A 88 -18.74 -25.89 -6.27
CA PRO A 88 -20.01 -25.24 -6.65
C PRO A 88 -19.91 -23.72 -6.76
N GLN A 89 -19.04 -23.08 -5.97
CA GLN A 89 -18.76 -21.64 -5.97
C GLN A 89 -17.42 -21.37 -5.29
N ARG A 90 -16.83 -20.19 -5.51
CA ARG A 90 -15.52 -19.83 -4.94
C ARG A 90 -15.52 -20.00 -3.42
N GLY A 91 -14.56 -20.75 -2.89
CA GLY A 91 -14.41 -21.00 -1.45
C GLY A 91 -15.29 -22.11 -0.86
N ILE A 92 -16.05 -22.86 -1.66
CA ILE A 92 -16.85 -24.01 -1.20
C ILE A 92 -16.46 -25.28 -1.96
N TRP A 93 -16.20 -26.36 -1.25
CA TRP A 93 -15.86 -27.68 -1.80
C TRP A 93 -17.08 -28.59 -1.67
N GLY A 94 -17.41 -29.39 -2.69
CA GLY A 94 -18.61 -30.23 -2.68
C GLY A 94 -18.38 -31.63 -3.26
N LEU A 95 -19.21 -32.58 -2.82
CA LEU A 95 -19.25 -33.95 -3.35
C LEU A 95 -20.19 -34.05 -4.55
N THR A 96 -19.70 -34.64 -5.64
CA THR A 96 -20.55 -35.09 -6.75
C THR A 96 -21.46 -36.22 -6.28
N GLU A 97 -22.45 -36.61 -7.08
CA GLU A 97 -23.31 -37.75 -6.76
C GLU A 97 -22.48 -39.04 -6.56
N ALA A 98 -21.50 -39.27 -7.44
CA ALA A 98 -20.53 -40.35 -7.30
C ALA A 98 -19.71 -40.24 -6.01
N GLY A 99 -19.22 -39.03 -5.67
CA GLY A 99 -18.51 -38.79 -4.41
C GLY A 99 -19.32 -39.08 -3.15
N ARG A 100 -20.62 -38.79 -3.16
CA ARG A 100 -21.51 -39.08 -2.01
C ARG A 100 -21.66 -40.57 -1.75
N ALA A 101 -21.75 -41.36 -2.81
CA ALA A 101 -21.91 -42.81 -2.75
C ALA A 101 -20.59 -43.58 -2.53
N THR A 102 -19.44 -42.93 -2.72
CA THR A 102 -18.13 -43.59 -2.68
C THR A 102 -17.54 -43.59 -1.27
N HIS A 103 -17.15 -44.77 -0.77
CA HIS A 103 -16.28 -44.93 0.39
C HIS A 103 -14.99 -45.62 -0.06
N LEU A 104 -13.84 -45.01 0.20
CA LEU A 104 -12.56 -45.47 -0.33
C LEU A 104 -11.80 -46.33 0.69
N THR A 105 -11.38 -47.52 0.26
CA THR A 105 -10.30 -48.27 0.92
C THR A 105 -8.94 -47.71 0.53
N ALA A 106 -7.87 -48.08 1.25
CA ALA A 106 -6.50 -47.67 0.93
C ALA A 106 -6.08 -48.13 -0.48
N GLU A 107 -6.48 -49.33 -0.90
CA GLU A 107 -6.22 -49.84 -2.25
C GLU A 107 -6.92 -48.98 -3.32
N GLN A 108 -8.18 -48.65 -3.11
CA GLN A 108 -8.96 -47.82 -4.04
C GLN A 108 -8.41 -46.39 -4.15
N ALA A 109 -7.95 -45.80 -3.02
CA ALA A 109 -7.30 -44.50 -3.04
C ALA A 109 -6.01 -44.51 -3.87
N ALA A 110 -5.21 -45.59 -3.77
CA ALA A 110 -4.01 -45.76 -4.58
C ALA A 110 -4.31 -45.97 -6.08
N GLU A 111 -5.39 -46.67 -6.42
CA GLU A 111 -5.84 -46.84 -7.81
C GLU A 111 -6.26 -45.49 -8.43
N ILE A 112 -7.02 -44.68 -7.69
CA ILE A 112 -7.40 -43.32 -8.13
C ILE A 112 -6.15 -42.48 -8.39
N PHE A 113 -5.18 -42.51 -7.48
CA PHE A 113 -3.92 -41.79 -7.65
C PHE A 113 -3.19 -42.21 -8.93
N LYS A 114 -3.00 -43.52 -9.16
CA LYS A 114 -2.33 -44.04 -10.36
C LYS A 114 -3.07 -43.70 -11.65
N GLY A 115 -4.41 -43.82 -11.64
CA GLY A 115 -5.25 -43.52 -12.80
C GLY A 115 -5.18 -42.05 -13.20
N VAL A 116 -5.29 -41.13 -12.23
CA VAL A 116 -5.16 -39.69 -12.49
C VAL A 116 -3.73 -39.34 -12.91
N GLN A 117 -2.71 -39.87 -12.24
CA GLN A 117 -1.30 -39.62 -12.56
C GLN A 117 -0.94 -40.04 -14.00
N ALA A 118 -1.48 -41.18 -14.47
CA ALA A 118 -1.27 -41.65 -15.85
C ALA A 118 -1.88 -40.72 -16.92
N SER A 119 -2.81 -39.83 -16.54
CA SER A 119 -3.46 -38.86 -17.43
C SER A 119 -2.85 -37.45 -17.37
N LEU A 120 -1.85 -37.22 -16.51
CA LEU A 120 -1.16 -35.94 -16.37
C LEU A 120 0.15 -35.95 -17.19
N PRO A 121 0.55 -34.81 -17.82
CA PRO A 121 1.82 -34.71 -18.53
C PRO A 121 3.01 -35.04 -17.61
N ARG A 122 3.95 -35.86 -18.11
CA ARG A 122 5.15 -36.28 -17.37
C ARG A 122 6.22 -35.19 -17.43
N ASP A 123 6.14 -34.22 -16.54
CA ASP A 123 7.31 -33.45 -16.08
C ASP A 123 7.47 -33.71 -14.57
N GLU A 124 8.40 -34.61 -14.26
CA GLU A 124 8.70 -35.14 -12.93
C GLU A 124 9.93 -34.44 -12.38
N ASP A 125 9.72 -33.44 -11.51
CA ASP A 125 10.30 -33.34 -10.16
C ASP A 125 9.98 -31.94 -9.58
N GLU A 126 9.41 -31.92 -8.37
CA GLU A 126 8.98 -30.73 -7.60
C GLU A 126 7.64 -30.04 -7.97
N GLN A 127 6.57 -30.82 -8.20
CA GLN A 127 5.21 -30.24 -8.29
C GLN A 127 4.72 -29.71 -6.92
N GLN A 128 4.32 -28.44 -6.87
CA GLN A 128 3.65 -27.82 -5.72
C GLN A 128 2.17 -28.25 -5.66
N ALA A 129 1.56 -28.31 -4.46
CA ALA A 129 0.12 -28.57 -4.39
C ALA A 129 -0.65 -27.50 -5.18
N PRO A 130 -1.66 -27.92 -5.95
CA PRO A 130 -2.59 -27.00 -6.58
C PRO A 130 -3.20 -26.10 -5.51
N GLU A 131 -2.96 -24.80 -5.62
CA GLU A 131 -3.66 -23.82 -4.80
C GLU A 131 -5.15 -23.90 -5.10
N ASP A 132 -5.97 -23.55 -4.10
CA ASP A 132 -7.41 -23.70 -4.15
C ASP A 132 -7.96 -23.03 -5.42
N ALA A 133 -8.30 -23.86 -6.41
CA ALA A 133 -8.43 -23.45 -7.80
C ALA A 133 -9.69 -22.60 -8.00
N GLY A 134 -9.51 -21.30 -7.80
CA GLY A 134 -10.08 -20.23 -8.62
C GLY A 134 -9.03 -19.64 -9.58
N ALA A 135 -7.96 -20.37 -9.91
CA ALA A 135 -7.02 -20.00 -10.95
C ALA A 135 -7.22 -20.94 -12.16
N ALA A 136 -8.13 -20.55 -13.05
CA ALA A 136 -7.78 -20.65 -14.46
C ALA A 136 -6.42 -19.95 -14.64
N THR A 137 -5.62 -20.33 -15.62
CA THR A 137 -4.50 -19.49 -16.07
C THR A 137 -5.06 -18.12 -16.46
N THR A 138 -5.17 -17.21 -15.49
CA THR A 138 -5.60 -15.83 -15.71
C THR A 138 -4.43 -15.14 -16.37
N VAL A 139 -4.54 -15.05 -17.69
CA VAL A 139 -3.74 -14.14 -18.52
C VAL A 139 -3.72 -12.79 -17.82
N SER A 140 -2.52 -12.32 -17.44
CA SER A 140 -2.35 -10.97 -16.92
C SER A 140 -2.20 -9.99 -18.08
N TYR A 141 -2.59 -8.74 -17.84
CA TYR A 141 -2.50 -7.66 -18.83
C TYR A 141 -1.54 -6.60 -18.33
N TRP A 142 -0.50 -6.34 -19.12
CA TRP A 142 0.60 -5.44 -18.80
C TRP A 142 0.58 -4.23 -19.73
N PHE A 143 0.80 -3.06 -19.17
CA PHE A 143 0.93 -1.80 -19.89
C PHE A 143 2.32 -1.24 -19.61
N VAL A 144 3.10 -1.05 -20.66
CA VAL A 144 4.52 -0.73 -20.57
C VAL A 144 4.91 0.49 -21.38
N GLY A 145 5.83 1.29 -20.85
CA GLY A 145 6.45 2.39 -21.59
C GLY A 145 7.55 1.92 -22.52
N SER A 146 7.98 2.82 -23.41
CA SER A 146 9.04 2.59 -24.39
C SER A 146 10.16 3.64 -24.37
N HIS A 147 10.11 4.60 -23.45
CA HIS A 147 11.08 5.69 -23.36
C HIS A 147 11.99 5.50 -22.13
N TRP A 148 13.31 5.62 -22.32
CA TRP A 148 14.32 5.50 -21.26
C TRP A 148 15.16 6.76 -21.11
N TRP A 149 15.80 6.86 -19.95
CA TRP A 149 16.75 7.92 -19.62
C TRP A 149 18.12 7.66 -20.23
N GLY A 150 18.68 8.66 -20.92
CA GLY A 150 20.09 8.69 -21.34
C GLY A 150 20.38 8.14 -22.74
N ASP A 151 19.53 7.31 -23.32
CA ASP A 151 19.56 6.94 -24.73
C ASP A 151 18.46 7.69 -25.50
N SER A 152 18.85 8.30 -26.61
CA SER A 152 18.00 9.20 -27.39
C SER A 152 16.86 8.45 -28.12
N GLY A 153 15.68 8.38 -27.49
CA GLY A 153 14.40 8.22 -28.19
C GLY A 153 13.53 7.00 -27.82
N ASP A 154 12.29 7.04 -28.31
CA ASP A 154 11.29 5.96 -28.25
C ASP A 154 11.87 4.63 -28.75
N GLN A 155 11.88 3.60 -27.90
CA GLN A 155 12.39 2.26 -28.23
C GLN A 155 11.34 1.35 -28.88
N THR A 156 10.14 1.86 -29.18
CA THR A 156 9.04 1.05 -29.75
C THR A 156 9.51 0.25 -30.97
N ASP A 157 10.19 0.87 -31.93
CA ASP A 157 10.65 0.19 -33.15
C ASP A 157 11.64 -0.93 -32.86
N ARG A 158 12.57 -0.69 -31.92
CA ARG A 158 13.53 -1.70 -31.47
C ARG A 158 12.81 -2.89 -30.85
N PHE A 159 11.89 -2.64 -29.91
CA PHE A 159 11.10 -3.68 -29.24
C PHE A 159 10.32 -4.54 -30.22
N LEU A 160 9.68 -3.93 -31.22
CA LEU A 160 8.95 -4.63 -32.28
C LEU A 160 9.88 -5.48 -33.15
N SER A 161 11.04 -4.93 -33.54
CA SER A 161 11.98 -5.64 -34.44
C SER A 161 12.73 -6.79 -33.76
N GLU A 162 13.09 -6.63 -32.49
CA GLU A 162 13.82 -7.64 -31.71
C GLU A 162 12.88 -8.67 -31.07
N GLY A 163 11.56 -8.42 -31.05
CA GLY A 163 10.59 -9.31 -30.42
C GLY A 163 10.71 -9.33 -28.89
N ILE A 164 11.02 -8.19 -28.29
CA ILE A 164 11.23 -8.05 -26.84
C ILE A 164 10.50 -6.85 -26.28
N TRP A 165 10.31 -6.84 -24.97
CA TRP A 165 10.24 -5.62 -24.18
C TRP A 165 11.33 -5.67 -23.11
N GLN A 166 12.02 -4.55 -22.89
CA GLN A 166 13.10 -4.45 -21.92
C GLN A 166 12.89 -3.20 -21.07
N ASN A 167 12.83 -3.37 -19.75
CA ASN A 167 12.92 -2.28 -18.78
C ASN A 167 14.30 -1.59 -18.91
N GLY A 168 14.33 -0.26 -18.82
CA GLY A 168 15.57 0.52 -18.87
C GLY A 168 16.45 0.32 -17.65
N SER A 169 17.49 1.15 -17.56
CA SER A 169 18.63 1.00 -16.64
C SER A 169 18.30 1.09 -15.13
N ASP A 170 17.04 1.29 -14.76
CA ASP A 170 16.59 1.39 -13.37
C ASP A 170 15.92 0.07 -12.92
N ASP A 171 16.47 -0.52 -11.86
CA ASP A 171 15.96 -1.75 -11.24
C ASP A 171 14.59 -1.56 -10.59
N LYS A 172 14.03 -0.34 -10.53
CA LYS A 172 12.74 0.02 -9.94
C LYS A 172 11.58 -0.91 -10.30
N PHE A 173 11.52 -1.42 -11.54
CA PHE A 173 10.42 -2.28 -11.99
C PHE A 173 10.76 -3.76 -12.00
N SER A 174 11.95 -4.15 -11.53
CA SER A 174 12.46 -5.51 -11.68
C SER A 174 11.54 -6.58 -11.11
N ASP A 175 10.94 -6.31 -9.96
CA ASP A 175 10.01 -7.23 -9.32
C ASP A 175 8.69 -7.38 -10.07
N LEU A 176 8.24 -6.35 -10.79
CA LEU A 176 7.07 -6.44 -11.67
C LEU A 176 7.41 -7.22 -12.94
N VAL A 177 8.58 -6.98 -13.53
CA VAL A 177 9.03 -7.72 -14.72
C VAL A 177 9.17 -9.21 -14.41
N ARG A 178 9.71 -9.58 -13.24
CA ARG A 178 9.80 -10.98 -12.78
C ARG A 178 8.44 -11.67 -12.65
N GLN A 179 7.35 -10.92 -12.49
CA GLN A 179 5.99 -11.46 -12.38
C GLN A 179 5.33 -11.72 -13.74
N MET A 180 5.86 -11.17 -14.84
CA MET A 180 5.35 -11.39 -16.19
C MET A 180 5.57 -12.85 -16.62
N LYS A 181 4.53 -13.48 -17.18
CA LYS A 181 4.56 -14.90 -17.53
C LYS A 181 4.31 -15.12 -19.02
N PRO A 182 4.86 -16.20 -19.61
CA PRO A 182 4.43 -16.67 -20.92
C PRO A 182 2.91 -16.80 -21.00
N GLY A 183 2.31 -16.26 -22.06
CA GLY A 183 0.86 -16.21 -22.28
C GLY A 183 0.18 -14.94 -21.76
N ASP A 184 0.86 -14.11 -20.95
CA ASP A 184 0.34 -12.80 -20.57
C ASP A 184 0.26 -11.86 -21.79
N ARG A 185 -0.65 -10.89 -21.74
CA ARG A 185 -0.80 -9.85 -22.76
C ARG A 185 -0.06 -8.59 -22.33
N ILE A 186 0.58 -7.92 -23.29
CA ILE A 186 1.38 -6.72 -23.05
C ILE A 186 1.06 -5.63 -24.08
N ALA A 187 1.04 -4.37 -23.67
CA ALA A 187 0.77 -3.23 -24.54
C ALA A 187 1.81 -2.11 -24.32
N ILE A 188 2.40 -1.61 -25.41
CA ILE A 188 3.24 -0.41 -25.38
C ILE A 188 2.34 0.82 -25.36
N LYS A 189 2.58 1.71 -24.39
CA LYS A 189 1.81 2.94 -24.18
C LYS A 189 2.68 4.18 -23.99
N SER A 190 2.10 5.33 -24.32
CA SER A 190 2.62 6.66 -23.97
C SER A 190 1.52 7.44 -23.27
N SER A 191 1.82 8.03 -22.11
CA SER A 191 0.84 8.76 -21.30
C SER A 191 1.19 10.25 -21.29
N TYR A 192 0.18 11.11 -21.46
CA TYR A 192 0.34 12.55 -21.59
C TYR A 192 -0.95 13.27 -21.15
N VAL A 193 -0.93 14.59 -21.16
CA VAL A 193 -2.10 15.42 -20.86
C VAL A 193 -2.59 16.04 -22.17
N ARG A 194 -3.92 16.10 -22.34
CA ARG A 194 -4.56 16.74 -23.49
C ARG A 194 -5.59 17.76 -23.02
N LYS A 195 -5.49 18.99 -23.51
CA LYS A 195 -6.42 20.08 -23.19
C LYS A 195 -7.46 20.33 -24.28
N HIS A 196 -7.08 20.15 -25.53
CA HIS A 196 -7.91 20.43 -26.70
C HIS A 196 -8.15 19.16 -27.54
N ASN A 197 -9.25 19.13 -28.30
CA ASN A 197 -9.62 18.01 -29.18
C ASN A 197 -9.83 16.67 -28.44
N VAL A 198 -10.38 16.71 -27.22
CA VAL A 198 -10.84 15.51 -26.51
C VAL A 198 -12.27 15.14 -26.97
N PRO A 199 -12.68 13.87 -26.92
CA PRO A 199 -13.98 13.41 -27.45
C PRO A 199 -15.20 13.74 -26.57
N PHE A 200 -15.03 14.62 -25.58
CA PHE A 200 -16.08 15.05 -24.65
C PHE A 200 -15.81 16.48 -24.14
N GLU A 201 -16.81 17.10 -23.52
CA GLU A 201 -16.68 18.44 -22.95
C GLU A 201 -15.82 18.42 -21.68
N ASN A 202 -14.62 18.98 -21.77
CA ASN A 202 -13.69 19.12 -20.63
C ASN A 202 -13.60 20.56 -20.11
N ARG A 203 -14.32 21.52 -20.71
CA ARG A 203 -14.32 22.94 -20.36
C ARG A 203 -12.94 23.57 -20.30
N GLY A 204 -12.07 23.17 -21.24
CA GLY A 204 -10.68 23.62 -21.30
C GLY A 204 -9.80 23.11 -20.16
N ARG A 205 -10.27 22.16 -19.34
CA ARG A 205 -9.49 21.54 -18.26
C ARG A 205 -8.61 20.41 -18.82
N PRO A 206 -7.36 20.26 -18.35
CA PRO A 206 -6.48 19.18 -18.81
C PRO A 206 -7.06 17.79 -18.49
N VAL A 207 -6.96 16.89 -19.46
CA VAL A 207 -7.44 15.49 -19.38
C VAL A 207 -6.25 14.55 -19.55
N SER A 208 -6.15 13.54 -18.67
CA SER A 208 -5.15 12.48 -18.82
C SER A 208 -5.47 11.63 -20.06
N ALA A 209 -4.47 11.39 -20.92
CA ALA A 209 -4.59 10.57 -22.11
C ALA A 209 -3.47 9.51 -22.16
N MET A 210 -3.77 8.38 -22.78
CA MET A 210 -2.83 7.27 -22.96
C MET A 210 -2.99 6.71 -24.37
N LYS A 211 -1.93 6.83 -25.18
CA LYS A 211 -1.87 6.31 -26.54
C LYS A 211 -1.29 4.90 -26.52
N ILE A 212 -2.01 3.93 -27.07
CA ILE A 212 -1.56 2.55 -27.26
C ILE A 212 -0.88 2.45 -28.62
N ARG A 213 0.40 2.06 -28.63
CA ARG A 213 1.23 1.97 -29.85
C ARG A 213 1.28 0.55 -30.41
N ALA A 214 1.39 -0.45 -29.56
CA ALA A 214 1.44 -1.86 -29.95
C ALA A 214 0.88 -2.76 -28.86
N ILE A 215 0.42 -3.95 -29.24
CA ILE A 215 -0.01 -5.01 -28.32
C ILE A 215 0.73 -6.30 -28.63
N GLY A 216 0.86 -7.21 -27.68
CA GLY A 216 1.57 -8.46 -27.90
C GLY A 216 1.22 -9.52 -26.86
N THR A 217 1.80 -10.71 -27.04
CA THR A 217 1.73 -11.81 -26.09
C THR A 217 3.14 -12.16 -25.64
N ILE A 218 3.36 -12.22 -24.33
CA ILE A 218 4.65 -12.60 -23.77
C ILE A 218 4.90 -14.08 -24.08
N THR A 219 6.04 -14.39 -24.69
CA THR A 219 6.42 -15.76 -25.08
C THR A 219 7.40 -16.37 -24.07
N ALA A 220 8.28 -15.56 -23.49
CA ALA A 220 9.21 -15.98 -22.45
C ALA A 220 9.56 -14.81 -21.52
N ASN A 221 9.91 -15.12 -20.27
CA ASN A 221 10.55 -14.18 -19.35
C ASN A 221 12.00 -14.63 -19.17
N ARG A 222 12.97 -13.74 -19.38
CA ARG A 222 14.39 -14.09 -19.32
C ARG A 222 14.89 -14.31 -17.89
N GLY A 223 14.13 -13.89 -16.88
CA GLY A 223 14.47 -14.07 -15.47
C GLY A 223 15.56 -13.12 -14.95
N ASP A 224 16.03 -12.19 -15.79
CA ASP A 224 16.99 -11.14 -15.43
C ASP A 224 16.33 -9.99 -14.65
N GLY A 225 15.00 -9.93 -14.64
CA GLY A 225 14.23 -8.84 -14.04
C GLY A 225 14.14 -7.58 -14.92
N SER A 226 14.62 -7.63 -16.16
CA SER A 226 14.54 -6.49 -17.08
C SER A 226 13.82 -6.83 -18.38
N THR A 227 13.94 -8.05 -18.89
CA THR A 227 13.59 -8.35 -20.28
C THR A 227 12.61 -9.51 -20.40
N VAL A 228 11.60 -9.33 -21.26
CA VAL A 228 10.66 -10.37 -21.68
C VAL A 228 10.64 -10.46 -23.20
N ASP A 229 10.51 -11.67 -23.72
CA ASP A 229 10.33 -11.93 -25.15
C ASP A 229 8.83 -11.85 -25.48
N VAL A 230 8.49 -11.18 -26.58
CA VAL A 230 7.12 -10.80 -26.92
C VAL A 230 6.86 -11.07 -28.40
N ASP A 231 5.75 -11.77 -28.66
CA ASP A 231 5.16 -11.84 -29.99
C ASP A 231 4.28 -10.60 -30.20
N TRP A 232 4.83 -9.60 -30.90
CA TRP A 232 4.19 -8.30 -31.10
C TRP A 232 3.20 -8.31 -32.26
N GLN A 233 2.10 -7.59 -32.06
CA GLN A 233 1.05 -7.28 -33.01
C GLN A 233 0.94 -5.75 -33.12
N PRO A 234 1.64 -5.13 -34.08
CA PRO A 234 1.57 -3.68 -34.29
C PRO A 234 0.13 -3.25 -34.60
N LEU A 235 -0.28 -2.09 -34.07
CA LEU A 235 -1.57 -1.50 -34.39
C LEU A 235 -1.45 -0.68 -35.69
N ALA A 236 -2.44 -0.82 -36.59
CA ALA A 236 -2.47 -0.07 -37.85
C ALA A 236 -2.59 1.44 -37.62
N GLU A 237 -3.37 1.83 -36.61
CA GLU A 237 -3.46 3.20 -36.11
C GLU A 237 -3.38 3.18 -34.58
N PRO A 238 -2.56 4.03 -33.94
CA PRO A 238 -2.53 4.16 -32.49
C PRO A 238 -3.90 4.57 -31.95
N ARG A 239 -4.33 3.95 -30.85
CA ARG A 239 -5.61 4.25 -30.21
C ARG A 239 -5.38 5.06 -28.94
N GLU A 240 -6.21 6.07 -28.71
CA GLU A 240 -6.11 6.93 -27.53
C GLU A 240 -7.21 6.59 -26.52
N TRP A 241 -6.79 6.47 -25.27
CA TRP A 241 -7.63 6.26 -24.10
C TRP A 241 -7.57 7.47 -23.19
N TYR A 242 -8.71 7.92 -22.66
CA TYR A 242 -8.79 9.12 -21.82
C TYR A 242 -9.14 8.78 -20.37
N LEU A 243 -8.82 9.68 -19.43
CA LEU A 243 -9.17 9.60 -18.01
C LEU A 243 -8.37 8.55 -17.21
N TYR A 244 -8.89 7.34 -16.99
CA TYR A 244 -8.25 6.27 -16.21
C TYR A 244 -6.98 5.75 -16.92
N THR A 245 -5.84 6.42 -16.73
CA THR A 245 -4.60 6.15 -17.47
C THR A 245 -3.48 5.68 -16.56
N TYR A 246 -2.64 4.75 -17.03
CA TYR A 246 -1.42 4.36 -16.34
C TYR A 246 -0.26 5.30 -16.67
N ARG A 247 0.28 6.00 -15.67
CA ARG A 247 1.38 6.96 -15.80
C ARG A 247 2.74 6.31 -15.63
N THR A 248 2.88 5.34 -14.74
CA THR A 248 4.14 4.64 -14.49
C THR A 248 4.58 3.80 -15.69
N THR A 249 5.88 3.50 -15.78
CA THR A 249 6.45 2.78 -16.93
C THR A 249 5.94 1.35 -17.01
N VAL A 250 5.68 0.67 -15.89
CA VAL A 250 5.19 -0.72 -15.88
C VAL A 250 3.97 -0.81 -14.97
N SER A 251 2.82 -1.11 -15.56
CA SER A 251 1.56 -1.28 -14.84
C SER A 251 0.91 -2.61 -15.17
N ARG A 252 0.51 -3.36 -14.14
CA ARG A 252 -0.37 -4.53 -14.28
C ARG A 252 -1.82 -4.08 -14.14
N ALA A 253 -2.63 -4.30 -15.16
CA ALA A 253 -4.05 -4.01 -15.07
C ALA A 253 -4.75 -5.01 -14.13
N ARG A 254 -5.42 -4.49 -13.09
CA ARG A 254 -6.19 -5.28 -12.13
C ARG A 254 -7.59 -5.60 -12.65
N PHE A 255 -7.66 -6.23 -13.83
CA PHE A 255 -8.92 -6.46 -14.54
C PHE A 255 -9.86 -7.43 -13.81
N GLU A 256 -9.34 -8.25 -12.90
CA GLU A 256 -10.14 -9.20 -12.12
C GLU A 256 -11.09 -8.45 -11.18
N ASP A 257 -10.58 -7.38 -10.57
CA ASP A 257 -11.24 -6.69 -9.47
C ASP A 257 -11.59 -5.23 -9.79
N ASP A 258 -11.21 -4.68 -10.94
CA ASP A 258 -11.54 -3.30 -11.32
C ASP A 258 -12.26 -3.21 -12.67
N ASP A 259 -13.42 -2.56 -12.66
CA ASP A 259 -14.28 -2.42 -13.83
C ASP A 259 -13.72 -1.41 -14.85
N MET A 260 -13.01 -0.39 -14.37
CA MET A 260 -12.31 0.56 -15.24
C MET A 260 -11.12 -0.12 -15.92
N ALA A 261 -10.37 -0.95 -15.18
CA ALA A 261 -9.31 -1.78 -15.75
C ALA A 261 -9.85 -2.77 -16.79
N ARG A 262 -11.02 -3.41 -16.55
CA ARG A 262 -11.66 -4.28 -17.55
C ARG A 262 -11.99 -3.56 -18.85
N GLN A 263 -12.55 -2.36 -18.76
CA GLN A 263 -12.86 -1.57 -19.95
C GLN A 263 -11.58 -1.15 -20.68
N LEU A 264 -10.54 -0.75 -19.95
CA LEU A 264 -9.25 -0.44 -20.55
C LEU A 264 -8.63 -1.66 -21.24
N VAL A 265 -8.73 -2.86 -20.64
CA VAL A 265 -8.27 -4.12 -21.24
C VAL A 265 -9.07 -4.46 -22.50
N ALA A 266 -10.40 -4.41 -22.44
CA ALA A 266 -11.26 -4.66 -23.60
C ALA A 266 -11.00 -3.66 -24.74
N PHE A 267 -10.79 -2.39 -24.39
CA PHE A 267 -10.38 -1.38 -25.36
C PHE A 267 -9.05 -1.75 -26.00
N THR A 268 -8.03 -2.04 -25.19
CA THR A 268 -6.66 -2.23 -25.67
C THR A 268 -6.48 -3.53 -26.47
N PHE A 269 -7.06 -4.63 -26.00
CA PHE A 269 -6.77 -5.98 -26.51
C PHE A 269 -7.92 -6.62 -27.29
N GLU A 270 -9.15 -6.13 -27.16
CA GLU A 270 -10.36 -6.73 -27.76
C GLU A 270 -11.05 -5.82 -28.79
N GLY A 271 -10.55 -4.58 -28.97
CA GLY A 271 -11.09 -3.64 -29.95
C GLY A 271 -12.36 -2.91 -29.50
N ALA A 272 -12.74 -2.97 -28.22
CA ALA A 272 -13.91 -2.26 -27.70
C ALA A 272 -13.71 -0.73 -27.71
N ASP A 273 -14.79 0.04 -27.77
CA ASP A 273 -14.76 1.50 -27.63
C ASP A 273 -14.79 1.93 -26.16
N GLN A 274 -14.26 3.12 -25.88
CA GLN A 274 -14.32 3.72 -24.54
C GLN A 274 -15.70 4.36 -24.27
N ASP A 275 -16.33 4.02 -23.15
CA ASP A 275 -17.57 4.65 -22.69
C ASP A 275 -17.27 5.92 -21.87
N TYR A 276 -17.10 7.07 -22.53
CA TYR A 276 -16.77 8.33 -21.86
C TYR A 276 -17.81 8.73 -20.80
N GLY A 277 -19.10 8.47 -21.04
CA GLY A 277 -20.17 8.83 -20.12
C GLY A 277 -20.02 8.13 -18.77
N LYS A 278 -19.61 6.87 -18.79
CA LYS A 278 -19.36 6.09 -17.57
C LYS A 278 -18.18 6.62 -16.76
N PHE A 279 -17.08 7.01 -17.41
CA PHE A 279 -15.94 7.62 -16.70
C PHE A 279 -16.32 9.02 -16.19
N LEU A 280 -16.95 9.88 -16.98
CA LEU A 280 -17.36 11.21 -16.54
C LEU A 280 -18.38 11.19 -15.38
N ALA A 281 -19.10 10.08 -15.19
CA ALA A 281 -19.99 9.86 -14.05
C ALA A 281 -19.29 9.40 -12.76
N HIS A 282 -17.99 9.05 -12.81
CA HIS A 282 -17.23 8.65 -11.62
C HIS A 282 -17.05 9.85 -10.67
N PRO A 283 -17.17 9.67 -9.34
CA PRO A 283 -17.05 10.76 -8.35
C PRO A 283 -15.80 11.64 -8.53
N TYR A 284 -14.64 11.01 -8.78
CA TYR A 284 -13.40 11.74 -9.02
C TYR A 284 -13.45 12.69 -10.23
N TRP A 285 -14.04 12.28 -11.36
CA TRP A 285 -14.09 13.12 -12.57
C TRP A 285 -15.31 14.03 -12.61
N ILE A 286 -16.46 13.63 -12.05
CA ILE A 286 -17.68 14.46 -12.04
C ILE A 286 -17.44 15.76 -11.28
N GLU A 287 -16.76 15.72 -10.13
CA GLU A 287 -16.38 16.91 -9.37
C GLU A 287 -15.37 17.75 -10.18
N ARG A 288 -14.32 17.10 -10.70
CA ARG A 288 -13.27 17.77 -11.48
C ARG A 288 -13.75 18.42 -12.77
N PHE A 289 -14.87 17.97 -13.36
CA PHE A 289 -15.47 18.54 -14.56
C PHE A 289 -16.87 19.12 -14.30
N ALA A 290 -17.24 19.42 -13.05
CA ALA A 290 -18.52 20.07 -12.72
C ALA A 290 -18.54 21.57 -13.10
N PRO A 291 -19.72 22.14 -13.46
CA PRO A 291 -19.83 23.50 -13.99
C PRO A 291 -19.51 24.59 -12.98
N ASP A 292 -19.73 24.33 -11.69
CA ASP A 292 -19.65 25.34 -10.62
C ASP A 292 -18.36 25.25 -9.78
N VAL A 293 -17.37 24.45 -10.21
CA VAL A 293 -16.07 24.40 -9.53
C VAL A 293 -15.22 25.58 -9.99
N ASP A 294 -14.97 26.50 -9.07
CA ASP A 294 -14.11 27.67 -9.27
C ASP A 294 -12.71 27.23 -9.72
N PRO A 295 -12.21 27.71 -10.88
CA PRO A 295 -10.86 27.40 -11.36
C PRO A 295 -9.75 27.70 -10.35
N LEU A 296 -10.00 28.50 -9.31
CA LEU A 296 -9.01 28.92 -8.31
C LEU A 296 -8.90 28.03 -7.05
N SER A 297 -9.63 26.92 -6.96
CA SER A 297 -9.64 26.05 -5.76
C SER A 297 -8.73 24.82 -5.82
N GLU A 298 -8.19 24.49 -6.99
CA GLU A 298 -7.06 23.57 -7.13
C GLU A 298 -5.83 24.45 -7.37
N ALA A 299 -4.93 24.50 -6.39
CA ALA A 299 -3.66 25.21 -6.51
C ALA A 299 -3.07 24.96 -7.90
N GLU A 300 -2.94 26.05 -8.67
CA GLU A 300 -2.29 26.10 -9.97
C GLU A 300 -0.94 25.38 -9.83
N SER A 301 -0.85 24.19 -10.42
CA SER A 301 0.42 23.72 -10.92
C SER A 301 0.56 24.44 -12.25
N ASP A 302 1.42 25.46 -12.26
CA ASP A 302 1.98 26.08 -13.46
C ASP A 302 2.81 25.04 -14.24
N ASP A 303 2.17 23.98 -14.69
CA ASP A 303 2.66 23.21 -15.83
C ASP A 303 1.86 23.72 -17.04
N GLU A 304 2.28 24.88 -17.56
CA GLU A 304 2.17 25.17 -18.99
C GLU A 304 2.98 24.09 -19.72
N ALA A 305 2.42 22.88 -19.79
CA ALA A 305 2.85 21.89 -20.77
C ALA A 305 2.34 22.41 -22.12
N ASP A 306 3.22 23.18 -22.77
CA ASP A 306 3.16 23.46 -24.20
C ASP A 306 2.76 22.17 -24.95
N GLU A 307 2.01 22.35 -26.03
CA GLU A 307 1.61 21.31 -26.99
C GLU A 307 2.83 20.75 -27.76
N ALA A 308 3.85 20.27 -27.05
CA ALA A 308 5.02 19.63 -27.60
C ALA A 308 4.86 18.11 -27.50
N GLU A 309 4.76 17.49 -28.66
CA GLU A 309 4.88 16.05 -28.85
C GLU A 309 6.20 15.52 -28.27
N ASP A 310 6.11 14.40 -27.54
CA ASP A 310 7.19 13.42 -27.31
C ASP A 310 8.58 13.96 -26.88
N GLU A 311 8.67 14.79 -25.84
CA GLU A 311 9.91 14.91 -25.05
C GLU A 311 9.67 14.53 -23.58
N ALA A 312 9.97 13.27 -23.26
CA ALA A 312 10.02 12.75 -21.90
C ALA A 312 11.16 13.44 -21.14
N GLN A 313 10.86 14.59 -20.53
CA GLN A 313 11.80 15.23 -19.61
C GLN A 313 12.10 14.33 -18.43
N ALA A 314 13.36 14.41 -18.04
CA ALA A 314 13.96 13.87 -16.84
C ALA A 314 13.08 14.05 -15.57
N VAL A 315 12.26 13.05 -15.18
CA VAL A 315 11.54 13.06 -13.89
C VAL A 315 12.51 12.83 -12.74
N ASP A 316 13.06 13.92 -12.20
CA ASP A 316 13.79 13.92 -10.93
C ASP A 316 12.95 13.25 -9.82
N VAL A 317 13.40 12.09 -9.33
CA VAL A 317 12.65 11.26 -8.38
C VAL A 317 13.08 11.62 -6.96
N TYR A 318 12.14 12.16 -6.18
CA TYR A 318 12.36 12.39 -4.75
C TYR A 318 12.55 11.07 -4.01
N GLY A 319 13.66 10.93 -3.27
CA GLY A 319 14.05 9.75 -2.50
C GLY A 319 14.68 10.08 -1.16
N ILE A 320 15.34 9.09 -0.53
CA ILE A 320 15.95 9.24 0.80
C ILE A 320 17.08 10.27 0.80
N ALA A 321 17.86 10.33 -0.28
CA ALA A 321 18.93 11.30 -0.44
C ALA A 321 18.40 12.74 -0.35
N ASP A 322 17.24 13.03 -0.94
CA ASP A 322 16.59 14.34 -0.85
C ASP A 322 16.14 14.67 0.58
N ILE A 323 15.59 13.68 1.30
CA ILE A 323 15.21 13.86 2.72
C ILE A 323 16.43 14.30 3.53
N MET A 324 17.57 13.64 3.35
CA MET A 324 18.79 13.98 4.06
C MET A 324 19.33 15.35 3.64
N ALA A 325 19.38 15.64 2.34
CA ALA A 325 19.83 16.91 1.80
C ALA A 325 18.97 18.10 2.27
N GLU A 326 17.69 17.88 2.53
CA GLU A 326 16.75 18.90 3.03
C GLU A 326 16.78 19.09 4.56
N GLY A 327 17.68 18.42 5.29
CA GLY A 327 17.83 18.56 6.74
C GLY A 327 17.28 17.38 7.55
N GLY A 328 17.31 16.17 6.98
CA GLY A 328 16.99 14.94 7.69
C GLY A 328 18.19 14.44 8.50
N PHE A 329 18.08 14.45 9.83
CA PHE A 329 19.18 14.01 10.73
C PHE A 329 19.16 12.52 11.07
N MET A 330 18.23 11.76 10.51
CA MET A 330 18.07 10.33 10.73
C MET A 330 19.03 9.54 9.85
N ALA A 331 19.43 8.34 10.28
CA ALA A 331 20.27 7.48 9.46
C ALA A 331 19.50 7.00 8.21
N GLU A 332 20.21 6.87 7.08
CA GLU A 332 19.65 6.37 5.83
C GLU A 332 18.96 5.01 6.01
N ALA A 333 19.58 4.11 6.77
CA ALA A 333 19.04 2.80 7.09
C ALA A 333 17.69 2.86 7.82
N ASP A 334 17.51 3.84 8.72
CA ASP A 334 16.26 4.02 9.44
C ASP A 334 15.15 4.53 8.50
N LEU A 335 15.48 5.52 7.65
CA LEU A 335 14.56 6.05 6.65
C LEU A 335 14.12 4.95 5.67
N ALA A 336 15.05 4.12 5.20
CA ALA A 336 14.76 2.98 4.35
C ALA A 336 13.85 1.96 5.06
N ALA A 337 14.15 1.63 6.32
CA ALA A 337 13.34 0.71 7.11
C ALA A 337 11.92 1.25 7.36
N TRP A 338 11.75 2.56 7.58
CA TRP A 338 10.44 3.18 7.79
C TRP A 338 9.62 3.27 6.50
N LEU A 339 10.26 3.58 5.36
CA LEU A 339 9.61 3.52 4.05
C LEU A 339 9.15 2.10 3.74
N GLU A 340 9.99 1.10 3.96
CA GLU A 340 9.60 -0.30 3.76
C GLU A 340 8.47 -0.70 4.70
N ARG A 341 8.54 -0.28 5.97
CA ARG A 341 7.45 -0.51 6.92
C ARG A 341 6.14 0.14 6.48
N LEU A 342 6.19 1.34 5.90
CA LEU A 342 5.04 2.03 5.32
C LEU A 342 4.53 1.29 4.08
N ARG A 343 5.41 0.77 3.21
CA ARG A 343 5.05 -0.07 2.05
C ARG A 343 4.29 -1.32 2.46
N VAL A 344 4.80 -2.05 3.45
CA VAL A 344 4.16 -3.29 3.95
C VAL A 344 2.88 -3.00 4.74
N LYS A 345 2.94 -2.07 5.70
CA LYS A 345 1.84 -1.88 6.66
C LYS A 345 0.76 -0.92 6.14
N LYS A 346 1.07 -0.13 5.11
CA LYS A 346 0.25 0.93 4.51
C LYS A 346 -0.08 2.10 5.42
N ASN A 347 0.12 1.97 6.73
CA ASN A 347 -0.10 3.03 7.69
C ASN A 347 1.04 3.13 8.71
N LEU A 348 1.51 4.36 8.96
CA LEU A 348 2.60 4.68 9.88
C LEU A 348 2.16 5.81 10.83
N ILE A 349 2.53 5.73 12.10
CA ILE A 349 2.44 6.83 13.06
C ILE A 349 3.85 7.23 13.45
N LEU A 350 4.18 8.50 13.20
CA LEU A 350 5.35 9.18 13.73
C LEU A 350 4.96 9.80 15.06
N GLN A 351 5.50 9.26 16.16
CA GLN A 351 5.26 9.76 17.51
C GLN A 351 6.55 10.26 18.13
N GLY A 352 6.47 11.21 19.05
CA GLY A 352 7.67 11.71 19.72
C GLY A 352 7.43 13.05 20.41
N PRO A 353 8.39 13.52 21.19
CA PRO A 353 8.33 14.81 21.86
C PRO A 353 8.13 15.98 20.87
N PRO A 354 7.67 17.16 21.33
CA PRO A 354 7.56 18.33 20.47
C PRO A 354 8.92 18.72 19.89
N GLY A 355 8.91 19.24 18.67
CA GLY A 355 10.12 19.70 17.98
C GLY A 355 11.07 18.62 17.45
N THR A 356 10.61 17.38 17.31
CA THR A 356 11.39 16.27 16.72
C THR A 356 11.22 16.13 15.20
N GLY A 357 10.55 17.07 14.54
CA GLY A 357 10.40 17.06 13.08
C GLY A 357 9.33 16.11 12.52
N LYS A 358 8.35 15.66 13.32
CA LYS A 358 7.33 14.67 12.91
C LYS A 358 6.58 15.06 11.63
N THR A 359 5.97 16.25 11.60
CA THR A 359 5.24 16.75 10.41
C THR A 359 6.18 16.97 9.23
N TRP A 360 7.39 17.47 9.49
CA TRP A 360 8.41 17.67 8.46
C TRP A 360 8.80 16.35 7.79
N LEU A 361 8.99 15.28 8.58
CA LEU A 361 9.35 13.95 8.10
C LEU A 361 8.16 13.26 7.41
N ALA A 362 6.95 13.38 7.95
CA ALA A 362 5.75 12.79 7.34
C ALA A 362 5.57 13.22 5.88
N LYS A 363 5.72 14.52 5.60
CA LYS A 363 5.62 15.09 4.25
C LYS A 363 6.70 14.54 3.31
N ARG A 364 7.90 14.29 3.82
CA ARG A 364 9.05 13.83 3.04
C ARG A 364 9.06 12.35 2.78
N LEU A 365 8.65 11.55 3.77
CA LEU A 365 8.36 10.13 3.55
C LEU A 365 7.23 9.97 2.53
N ALA A 366 6.21 10.83 2.55
CA ALA A 366 5.16 10.81 1.55
C ALA A 366 5.69 11.13 0.14
N ARG A 367 6.49 12.20 -0.01
CA ARG A 367 7.15 12.55 -1.28
C ARG A 367 8.04 11.42 -1.80
N ALA A 368 8.85 10.82 -0.93
CA ALA A 368 9.73 9.70 -1.28
C ALA A 368 8.96 8.43 -1.65
N LEU A 369 7.79 8.21 -1.03
CA LEU A 369 6.92 7.09 -1.37
C LEU A 369 6.28 7.28 -2.75
N ILE A 370 5.82 8.49 -3.05
CA ILE A 370 5.23 8.88 -4.34
C ILE A 370 6.30 8.97 -5.43
N GLY A 371 7.53 9.34 -5.06
CA GLY A 371 8.65 9.57 -5.96
C GLY A 371 8.60 10.93 -6.66
N GLN A 372 8.03 11.96 -6.02
CA GLN A 372 7.87 13.30 -6.59
C GLN A 372 8.24 14.38 -5.58
N HIS A 373 8.97 15.40 -6.04
CA HIS A 373 9.33 16.58 -5.24
C HIS A 373 8.08 17.38 -4.83
N SER A 374 7.14 17.54 -5.77
CA SER A 374 5.90 18.30 -5.60
C SER A 374 4.68 17.48 -6.04
N PRO A 375 4.21 16.53 -5.21
CA PRO A 375 3.00 15.77 -5.50
C PRO A 375 1.77 16.68 -5.58
N ARG A 376 0.83 16.33 -6.46
CA ARG A 376 -0.45 17.06 -6.57
C ARG A 376 -1.28 16.92 -5.30
N ALA A 377 -2.14 17.92 -5.04
CA ALA A 377 -3.00 17.94 -3.85
C ALA A 377 -3.99 16.75 -3.79
N ASP A 378 -4.35 16.14 -4.91
CA ASP A 378 -5.17 14.92 -4.92
C ASP A 378 -4.37 13.66 -4.55
N GLN A 379 -3.04 13.67 -4.73
CA GLN A 379 -2.11 12.58 -4.39
C GLN A 379 -1.57 12.68 -2.97
N LEU A 380 -1.26 13.89 -2.49
CA LEU A 380 -0.78 14.15 -1.14
C LEU A 380 -1.72 15.13 -0.43
N ARG A 381 -2.50 14.62 0.52
CA ARG A 381 -3.38 15.46 1.36
C ARG A 381 -2.88 15.49 2.79
N SER A 382 -2.93 16.65 3.43
CA SER A 382 -2.70 16.79 4.87
C SER A 382 -3.96 17.30 5.53
N VAL A 383 -4.33 16.71 6.66
CA VAL A 383 -5.42 17.16 7.53
C VAL A 383 -4.97 17.13 8.97
N GLN A 384 -5.52 18.02 9.80
CA GLN A 384 -5.25 18.02 11.23
C GLN A 384 -6.49 17.54 11.98
N PHE A 385 -6.31 16.61 12.91
CA PHE A 385 -7.38 16.20 13.81
C PHE A 385 -7.54 17.23 14.92
N HIS A 386 -8.78 17.53 15.27
CA HIS A 386 -9.15 18.42 16.36
C HIS A 386 -10.38 17.85 17.09
N PRO A 387 -10.69 18.29 18.33
CA PRO A 387 -11.72 17.65 19.14
C PRO A 387 -13.12 17.67 18.52
N SER A 388 -13.42 18.67 17.69
CA SER A 388 -14.69 18.80 17.00
C SER A 388 -14.79 18.07 15.66
N LEU A 389 -13.72 17.42 15.18
CA LEU A 389 -13.75 16.69 13.91
C LEU A 389 -14.60 15.43 14.06
N SER A 390 -15.58 15.25 13.18
CA SER A 390 -16.49 14.10 13.24
C SER A 390 -16.34 13.17 12.04
N TYR A 391 -17.04 12.04 12.09
CA TYR A 391 -17.16 11.10 10.98
C TYR A 391 -17.73 11.77 9.72
N GLU A 392 -18.71 12.65 9.91
CA GLU A 392 -19.42 13.35 8.84
C GLU A 392 -18.51 14.28 8.04
N ASP A 393 -17.46 14.80 8.68
CA ASP A 393 -16.46 15.65 8.03
C ASP A 393 -15.35 14.86 7.34
N PHE A 394 -14.96 13.74 7.94
CA PHE A 394 -13.79 12.99 7.52
C PHE A 394 -14.12 11.90 6.51
N VAL A 395 -15.19 11.13 6.74
CA VAL A 395 -15.62 10.03 5.88
C VAL A 395 -16.77 10.48 4.99
N ARG A 396 -17.95 10.75 5.55
CA ARG A 396 -19.14 11.14 4.77
C ARG A 396 -20.27 11.62 5.66
N GLY A 397 -20.95 12.69 5.27
CA GLY A 397 -22.10 13.21 6.00
C GLY A 397 -23.02 14.11 5.18
N TYR A 398 -24.14 14.50 5.79
CA TYR A 398 -25.07 15.46 5.19
C TYR A 398 -24.56 16.89 5.39
N ARG A 399 -24.49 17.65 4.30
CA ARG A 399 -24.13 19.08 4.30
C ARG A 399 -25.20 19.90 3.58
N PRO A 400 -25.51 21.12 4.05
CA PRO A 400 -26.41 22.00 3.35
C PRO A 400 -25.80 22.43 2.02
N SER A 401 -26.54 22.27 0.93
CA SER A 401 -26.18 22.81 -0.38
C SER A 401 -26.53 24.31 -0.47
N ALA A 402 -26.02 24.98 -1.50
CA ALA A 402 -26.38 26.37 -1.80
C ALA A 402 -27.90 26.60 -1.98
N GLU A 403 -28.64 25.54 -2.34
CA GLU A 403 -30.10 25.55 -2.47
C GLU A 403 -30.85 25.31 -1.15
N GLY A 404 -30.14 25.22 -0.02
CA GLY A 404 -30.71 24.98 1.31
C GLY A 404 -31.18 23.54 1.56
N LYS A 405 -30.90 22.60 0.66
CA LYS A 405 -31.20 21.17 0.82
C LYS A 405 -30.01 20.45 1.44
N LEU A 406 -30.28 19.44 2.28
CA LEU A 406 -29.22 18.55 2.74
C LEU A 406 -28.82 17.61 1.61
N THR A 407 -27.53 17.61 1.28
CA THR A 407 -26.91 16.74 0.28
C THR A 407 -25.83 15.92 0.95
N LEU A 408 -25.67 14.68 0.51
CA LEU A 408 -24.63 13.82 1.06
C LEU A 408 -23.31 14.15 0.39
N SER A 409 -22.29 14.43 1.19
CA SER A 409 -20.97 14.87 0.74
C SER A 409 -19.89 13.95 1.28
N ASP A 410 -18.96 13.57 0.40
CA ASP A 410 -17.81 12.76 0.77
C ASP A 410 -16.76 13.63 1.46
N GLY A 411 -16.30 13.16 2.62
CA GLY A 411 -15.23 13.77 3.38
C GLY A 411 -13.85 13.50 2.77
N VAL A 412 -12.83 14.14 3.34
CA VAL A 412 -11.45 14.10 2.82
C VAL A 412 -10.89 12.69 2.64
N PHE A 413 -11.28 11.75 3.50
CA PHE A 413 -10.84 10.35 3.39
C PHE A 413 -11.41 9.66 2.16
N LEU A 414 -12.71 9.82 1.89
CA LEU A 414 -13.33 9.23 0.70
C LEU A 414 -12.86 9.93 -0.58
N GLN A 415 -12.64 11.25 -0.55
CA GLN A 415 -12.07 11.97 -1.68
C GLN A 415 -10.71 11.41 -2.12
N ILE A 416 -9.79 11.15 -1.17
CA ILE A 416 -8.49 10.55 -1.52
C ILE A 416 -8.60 9.06 -1.91
N VAL A 417 -9.57 8.33 -1.35
CA VAL A 417 -9.89 6.97 -1.80
C VAL A 417 -10.33 6.94 -3.26
N GLU A 418 -11.19 7.87 -3.69
CA GLU A 418 -11.64 7.95 -5.08
C GLU A 418 -10.52 8.41 -6.02
N ALA A 419 -9.65 9.33 -5.58
CA ALA A 419 -8.44 9.70 -6.33
C ALA A 419 -7.49 8.51 -6.53
N ALA A 420 -7.22 7.76 -5.47
CA ALA A 420 -6.37 6.57 -5.52
C ALA A 420 -6.94 5.47 -6.44
N LYS A 421 -8.27 5.27 -6.47
CA LYS A 421 -8.92 4.35 -7.42
C LYS A 421 -8.80 4.82 -8.87
N ALA A 422 -8.93 6.13 -9.11
CA ALA A 422 -8.85 6.70 -10.45
C ALA A 422 -7.42 6.66 -11.04
N GLN A 423 -6.41 6.52 -10.17
CA GLN A 423 -4.99 6.49 -10.52
C GLN A 423 -4.28 5.31 -9.81
N PRO A 424 -4.63 4.05 -10.15
CA PRO A 424 -4.24 2.86 -9.39
C PRO A 424 -2.75 2.50 -9.45
N ASP A 425 -2.00 3.11 -10.38
CA ASP A 425 -0.57 2.89 -10.56
C ASP A 425 0.28 3.99 -9.91
N VAL A 426 -0.34 4.99 -9.29
CA VAL A 426 0.36 6.05 -8.55
C VAL A 426 -0.02 5.99 -7.07
N GLU A 427 0.99 6.14 -6.21
CA GLU A 427 0.80 6.13 -4.77
C GLU A 427 0.14 7.43 -4.31
N HIS A 428 -0.77 7.31 -3.34
CA HIS A 428 -1.48 8.42 -2.70
C HIS A 428 -1.21 8.38 -1.21
N VAL A 429 -1.04 9.53 -0.57
CA VAL A 429 -0.74 9.62 0.86
C VAL A 429 -1.66 10.62 1.54
N LEU A 430 -2.31 10.17 2.61
CA LEU A 430 -3.03 11.01 3.56
C LEU A 430 -2.18 11.20 4.81
N ILE A 431 -1.78 12.44 5.07
CA ILE A 431 -1.13 12.84 6.32
C ILE A 431 -2.22 13.29 7.30
N ILE A 432 -2.19 12.71 8.50
CA ILE A 432 -3.09 13.08 9.60
C ILE A 432 -2.25 13.67 10.72
N GLU A 433 -2.24 14.99 10.80
CA GLU A 433 -1.55 15.72 11.84
C GLU A 433 -2.33 15.65 13.16
N GLU A 434 -1.60 15.47 14.26
CA GLU A 434 -2.16 15.39 15.61
C GLU A 434 -3.29 14.36 15.74
N ILE A 435 -3.06 13.15 15.21
CA ILE A 435 -4.10 12.11 15.10
C ILE A 435 -4.78 11.78 16.44
N ASN A 436 -4.13 12.00 17.58
CA ASN A 436 -4.70 11.79 18.91
C ASN A 436 -5.45 13.00 19.51
N ARG A 437 -5.57 14.12 18.78
CA ARG A 437 -6.31 15.32 19.21
C ARG A 437 -7.80 15.29 18.86
N GLY A 438 -8.29 14.12 18.44
CA GLY A 438 -9.71 13.76 18.35
C GLY A 438 -9.88 12.30 18.79
N ASN A 439 -11.02 11.67 18.49
CA ASN A 439 -11.20 10.23 18.68
C ASN A 439 -11.07 9.50 17.33
N PRO A 440 -9.90 8.93 16.99
CA PRO A 440 -9.70 8.30 15.68
C PRO A 440 -10.68 7.17 15.40
N ALA A 441 -11.01 6.37 16.41
CA ALA A 441 -11.93 5.25 16.22
C ALA A 441 -13.32 5.73 15.78
N GLN A 442 -13.79 6.84 16.35
CA GLN A 442 -15.06 7.46 15.96
C GLN A 442 -14.95 8.15 14.59
N VAL A 443 -13.88 8.91 14.36
CA VAL A 443 -13.68 9.66 13.10
C VAL A 443 -13.55 8.72 11.90
N PHE A 444 -12.83 7.60 12.03
CA PHE A 444 -12.69 6.62 10.95
C PHE A 444 -13.93 5.74 10.76
N GLY A 445 -14.72 5.48 11.82
CA GLY A 445 -15.89 4.61 11.76
C GLY A 445 -15.60 3.25 11.11
N GLU A 446 -16.32 2.90 10.05
CA GLU A 446 -16.14 1.66 9.30
C GLU A 446 -14.76 1.55 8.64
N MET A 447 -14.16 2.69 8.27
CA MET A 447 -12.87 2.74 7.56
C MET A 447 -11.74 2.18 8.42
N LEU A 448 -11.87 2.20 9.75
CA LEU A 448 -10.87 1.67 10.68
C LEU A 448 -10.50 0.21 10.40
N THR A 449 -11.47 -0.59 9.93
CA THR A 449 -11.22 -1.99 9.54
C THR A 449 -10.46 -2.08 8.23
N LEU A 450 -10.83 -1.24 7.26
CA LEU A 450 -10.25 -1.21 5.90
C LEU A 450 -8.85 -0.58 5.86
N LEU A 451 -8.41 0.07 6.94
CA LEU A 451 -7.02 0.52 7.05
C LEU A 451 -6.03 -0.64 7.06
N GLU A 452 -6.44 -1.82 7.53
CA GLU A 452 -5.61 -3.02 7.59
C GLU A 452 -5.19 -3.46 6.18
N ASN A 453 -3.88 -3.63 5.95
CA ASN A 453 -3.33 -3.90 4.61
C ASN A 453 -3.97 -5.11 3.90
N THR A 454 -4.36 -6.16 4.63
CA THR A 454 -5.00 -7.35 4.07
C THR A 454 -6.49 -7.19 3.75
N LYS A 455 -7.10 -6.06 4.12
CA LYS A 455 -8.55 -5.80 4.00
C LYS A 455 -8.90 -4.68 3.02
N ARG A 456 -7.99 -4.42 2.09
CA ARG A 456 -8.09 -3.35 1.10
C ARG A 456 -8.66 -3.82 -0.24
N SER A 457 -9.19 -5.04 -0.25
CA SER A 457 -9.80 -5.62 -1.45
C SER A 457 -11.29 -5.28 -1.55
N ARG A 458 -11.86 -5.44 -2.75
CA ARG A 458 -13.32 -5.36 -2.95
C ARG A 458 -14.09 -6.41 -2.16
N ALA A 459 -13.49 -7.57 -1.85
CA ALA A 459 -14.15 -8.62 -1.08
C ALA A 459 -14.45 -8.16 0.36
N ASP A 460 -13.54 -7.37 0.92
CA ASP A 460 -13.62 -6.81 2.28
C ASP A 460 -14.43 -5.52 2.37
N ALA A 461 -14.90 -4.98 1.23
CA ALA A 461 -15.58 -3.69 1.16
C ALA A 461 -16.72 -3.56 2.18
N MET A 462 -16.91 -2.40 2.79
CA MET A 462 -17.94 -2.20 3.81
C MET A 462 -19.03 -1.26 3.29
N GLU A 463 -20.27 -1.52 3.69
CA GLU A 463 -21.37 -0.57 3.49
C GLU A 463 -21.23 0.55 4.52
N LEU A 464 -21.40 1.80 4.09
CA LEU A 464 -21.34 2.97 4.97
C LEU A 464 -22.71 3.23 5.61
N ALA A 465 -22.71 3.78 6.82
CA ALA A 465 -23.93 4.30 7.44
C ALA A 465 -24.65 5.31 6.52
N TYR A 466 -23.89 6.20 5.89
CA TYR A 466 -24.38 7.15 4.89
C TYR A 466 -24.16 6.64 3.46
N ARG A 467 -24.94 5.65 3.01
CA ARG A 467 -24.89 5.17 1.62
C ARG A 467 -25.62 6.12 0.66
N LYS A 468 -25.04 6.36 -0.52
CA LYS A 468 -25.66 7.11 -1.63
C LYS A 468 -26.71 6.26 -2.33
N VAL A 469 -26.46 4.96 -2.49
CA VAL A 469 -27.36 4.00 -3.13
C VAL A 469 -27.45 2.70 -2.34
N PRO A 470 -28.57 1.96 -2.40
CA PRO A 470 -28.68 0.65 -1.76
C PRO A 470 -27.60 -0.31 -2.26
N GLY A 471 -26.87 -0.94 -1.32
CA GLY A 471 -25.80 -1.90 -1.65
C GLY A 471 -24.47 -1.27 -2.04
N GLU A 472 -24.30 0.06 -1.92
CA GLU A 472 -22.99 0.71 -2.06
C GLU A 472 -22.01 0.13 -1.02
N ARG A 473 -20.86 -0.35 -1.48
CA ARG A 473 -19.76 -0.80 -0.62
C ARG A 473 -18.48 -0.09 -0.99
N ILE A 474 -17.73 0.35 0.02
CA ILE A 474 -16.48 1.07 -0.10
C ILE A 474 -15.33 0.20 0.40
N HIS A 475 -14.23 0.19 -0.33
CA HIS A 475 -12.95 -0.36 0.11
C HIS A 475 -11.87 0.71 -0.05
N VAL A 476 -10.81 0.57 0.75
CA VAL A 476 -9.63 1.43 0.68
C VAL A 476 -8.64 0.83 -0.33
N PRO A 477 -8.14 1.58 -1.32
CA PRO A 477 -7.19 1.07 -2.31
C PRO A 477 -5.81 0.72 -1.72
N ASP A 478 -5.11 -0.22 -2.36
CA ASP A 478 -3.77 -0.65 -1.94
C ASP A 478 -2.69 0.43 -2.15
N ASN A 479 -2.90 1.34 -3.09
CA ASN A 479 -2.02 2.46 -3.39
C ASN A 479 -2.27 3.70 -2.51
N LEU A 480 -3.19 3.62 -1.54
CA LEU A 480 -3.36 4.67 -0.53
C LEU A 480 -2.48 4.37 0.69
N TYR A 481 -1.82 5.37 1.24
CA TYR A 481 -1.03 5.27 2.46
C TYR A 481 -1.45 6.33 3.45
N ILE A 482 -1.27 6.03 4.75
CA ILE A 482 -1.62 6.97 5.81
C ILE A 482 -0.42 7.19 6.71
N ILE A 483 -0.06 8.45 6.93
CA ILE A 483 0.98 8.83 7.88
C ILE A 483 0.36 9.72 8.95
N GLY A 484 0.24 9.22 10.17
CA GLY A 484 -0.19 10.00 11.32
C GLY A 484 0.98 10.66 12.04
N THR A 485 0.81 11.87 12.55
CA THR A 485 1.73 12.47 13.53
C THR A 485 1.09 12.52 14.90
N MET A 486 1.86 12.23 15.94
CA MET A 486 1.36 12.11 17.31
C MET A 486 2.30 12.78 18.31
N ASN A 487 1.77 13.74 19.07
CA ASN A 487 2.46 14.28 20.23
C ASN A 487 2.19 13.36 21.42
N ILE A 488 3.25 12.90 22.09
CA ILE A 488 3.17 11.99 23.24
C ILE A 488 3.30 12.71 24.59
N ALA A 489 3.71 13.98 24.58
CA ALA A 489 3.83 14.82 25.79
C ALA A 489 2.47 15.34 26.29
N ASP A 490 1.50 15.51 25.40
CA ASP A 490 0.22 16.13 25.72
C ASP A 490 -0.73 15.11 26.38
N ARG A 491 -1.01 15.39 27.67
CA ARG A 491 -1.83 14.55 28.55
C ARG A 491 -3.34 14.69 28.28
N SER A 492 -3.76 15.67 27.48
CA SER A 492 -5.16 15.93 27.14
C SER A 492 -5.65 15.12 25.95
N LEU A 493 -4.76 14.38 25.30
CA LEU A 493 -5.05 13.66 24.06
C LEU A 493 -5.79 12.34 24.33
N ALA A 494 -6.67 11.97 23.40
CA ALA A 494 -7.42 10.73 23.50
C ALA A 494 -6.43 9.55 23.43
N LEU A 495 -6.60 8.56 24.32
CA LEU A 495 -5.82 7.34 24.26
C LEU A 495 -6.05 6.65 22.92
N VAL A 496 -4.95 6.30 22.26
CA VAL A 496 -5.00 5.51 21.03
C VAL A 496 -5.49 4.12 21.39
N ASP A 497 -6.72 3.82 20.98
CA ASP A 497 -7.29 2.50 21.21
C ASP A 497 -6.45 1.39 20.55
N LEU A 498 -6.44 0.21 21.17
CA LEU A 498 -5.80 -1.01 20.68
C LEU A 498 -6.24 -1.35 19.26
N ALA A 499 -7.48 -0.99 18.91
CA ALA A 499 -7.96 -1.12 17.54
C ALA A 499 -7.07 -0.33 16.57
N LEU A 500 -6.93 0.98 16.75
CA LEU A 500 -6.07 1.81 15.89
C LEU A 500 -4.63 1.32 15.93
N ARG A 501 -4.09 1.02 17.13
CA ARG A 501 -2.70 0.60 17.32
C ARG A 501 -2.32 -0.63 16.47
N ARG A 502 -3.22 -1.57 16.23
CA ARG A 502 -2.96 -2.77 15.41
C ARG A 502 -2.81 -2.46 13.90
N ARG A 503 -3.40 -1.36 13.41
CA ARG A 503 -3.44 -1.03 11.97
C ARG A 503 -2.29 -0.12 11.54
N PHE A 504 -1.62 0.52 12.49
CA PHE A 504 -0.47 1.39 12.23
C PHE A 504 0.83 0.74 12.71
N ALA A 505 1.91 0.94 11.95
CA ALA A 505 3.25 0.82 12.50
C ALA A 505 3.60 2.09 13.28
N PHE A 506 4.34 1.98 14.38
CA PHE A 506 4.72 3.12 15.21
C PHE A 506 6.22 3.33 15.14
N VAL A 507 6.64 4.55 14.84
CA VAL A 507 8.03 5.00 14.88
C VAL A 507 8.12 6.11 15.91
N THR A 508 9.01 5.94 16.88
CA THR A 508 9.26 6.95 17.91
C THR A 508 10.46 7.78 17.48
N LEU A 509 10.24 9.08 17.32
CA LEU A 509 11.27 10.05 17.00
C LEU A 509 11.80 10.66 18.30
N GLU A 510 13.12 10.69 18.41
CA GLU A 510 13.83 11.34 19.51
C GLU A 510 14.49 12.65 19.04
N PRO A 511 14.83 13.57 19.95
CA PRO A 511 15.69 14.69 19.61
C PRO A 511 17.05 14.19 19.08
N LEU A 512 17.48 14.69 17.92
CA LEU A 512 18.74 14.33 17.27
C LEU A 512 19.62 15.57 17.18
N LEU A 513 20.64 15.63 18.04
CA LEU A 513 21.70 16.63 18.02
C LEU A 513 23.04 15.95 17.63
N ASN A 514 22.98 15.11 16.61
CA ASN A 514 24.08 14.25 16.14
C ASN A 514 24.98 14.97 15.13
N GLU A 515 25.94 14.26 14.54
CA GLU A 515 26.88 14.82 13.55
C GLU A 515 26.20 15.40 12.31
N ALA A 516 25.08 14.81 11.86
CA ALA A 516 24.31 15.33 10.74
C ALA A 516 23.69 16.71 11.08
N TRP A 517 23.12 16.85 12.28
CA TRP A 517 22.63 18.13 12.78
C TRP A 517 23.76 19.16 12.93
N GLN A 518 24.91 18.77 13.47
CA GLN A 518 26.08 19.66 13.60
C GLN A 518 26.56 20.16 12.23
N SER A 519 26.62 19.27 11.24
CA SER A 519 27.01 19.59 9.87
C SER A 519 26.02 20.56 9.21
N TRP A 520 24.72 20.36 9.43
CA TRP A 520 23.67 21.26 8.95
C TRP A 520 23.78 22.67 9.53
N CYS A 521 24.07 22.77 10.83
CA CYS A 521 24.31 24.03 11.52
C CYS A 521 25.56 24.74 11.00
N ALA A 522 26.65 24.00 10.80
CA ALA A 522 27.90 24.55 10.24
C ALA A 522 27.72 25.11 8.82
N GLN A 523 26.90 24.47 7.99
CA GLN A 523 26.53 24.97 6.65
C GLN A 523 25.71 26.27 6.67
N ARG A 524 25.20 26.68 7.84
CA ARG A 524 24.44 27.92 8.07
C ARG A 524 25.22 28.94 8.89
N ASP A 525 26.55 28.86 8.81
CA ASP A 525 27.50 29.78 9.43
C ASP A 525 27.47 29.80 10.97
N LEU A 526 26.93 28.76 11.63
CA LEU A 526 27.04 28.63 13.08
C LEU A 526 28.45 28.15 13.46
N PRO A 527 29.15 28.85 14.39
CA PRO A 527 30.46 28.41 14.88
C PRO A 527 30.41 27.02 15.51
N VAL A 528 31.42 26.19 15.26
CA VAL A 528 31.46 24.80 15.74
C VAL A 528 31.38 24.71 17.27
N ASP A 529 32.13 25.56 17.97
CA ASP A 529 32.12 25.69 19.43
C ASP A 529 30.73 26.08 19.98
N PHE A 530 30.03 26.97 19.26
CA PHE A 530 28.66 27.33 19.60
C PHE A 530 27.68 26.17 19.38
N VAL A 531 27.82 25.41 18.30
CA VAL A 531 26.98 24.23 18.02
C VAL A 531 27.19 23.15 19.08
N GLU A 532 28.44 22.89 19.49
CA GLU A 532 28.77 21.98 20.59
C GLU A 532 28.16 22.45 21.91
N LEU A 533 28.24 23.75 22.21
CA LEU A 533 27.64 24.35 23.39
C LEU A 533 26.13 24.11 23.47
N VAL A 534 25.41 24.34 22.36
CA VAL A 534 23.96 24.11 22.27
C VAL A 534 23.63 22.63 22.42
N ARG A 535 24.38 21.75 21.75
CA ARG A 535 24.22 20.29 21.85
C ARG A 535 24.33 19.83 23.31
N ASP A 536 25.39 20.23 24.00
CA ASP A 536 25.69 19.76 25.35
C ASP A 536 24.64 20.28 26.35
N ARG A 537 24.20 21.53 26.20
CA ARG A 537 23.16 22.15 27.05
C ARG A 537 21.79 21.51 26.86
N LEU A 538 21.34 21.33 25.62
CA LEU A 538 20.07 20.65 25.37
C LEU A 538 20.13 19.16 25.73
N GLY A 539 21.29 18.52 25.57
CA GLY A 539 21.53 17.15 26.01
C GLY A 539 21.33 17.00 27.52
N ALA A 540 21.98 17.86 28.31
CA ALA A 540 21.84 17.87 29.77
C ALA A 540 20.39 18.19 30.22
N LEU A 541 19.72 19.15 29.57
CA LEU A 541 18.30 19.43 29.82
C LEU A 541 17.43 18.20 29.56
N ASN A 542 17.64 17.53 28.43
CA ASN A 542 16.85 16.35 28.05
C ASN A 542 17.11 15.15 28.96
N GLU A 543 18.31 15.02 29.51
CA GLU A 543 18.62 14.03 30.54
C GLU A 543 17.85 14.35 31.83
N GLU A 544 17.89 15.61 32.31
CA GLU A 544 17.13 16.04 33.49
C GLU A 544 15.62 15.80 33.33
N ILE A 545 15.04 16.12 32.16
CA ILE A 545 13.62 15.88 31.86
C ILE A 545 13.29 14.38 31.83
N SER A 546 14.20 13.55 31.29
CA SER A 546 13.97 12.11 31.15
C SER A 546 14.00 11.37 32.48
N GLU A 547 14.84 11.83 33.42
CA GLU A 547 14.98 11.26 34.77
C GLU A 547 13.91 11.77 35.75
N ASP A 548 13.19 12.82 35.39
CA ASP A 548 12.11 13.38 36.19
C ASP A 548 10.94 12.39 36.34
N ARG A 549 10.57 12.11 37.60
CA ARG A 549 9.51 11.15 37.95
C ARG A 549 8.12 11.57 37.47
N ALA A 550 7.85 12.87 37.36
CA ALA A 550 6.59 13.41 36.91
C ALA A 550 6.53 13.56 35.37
N LEU A 551 7.67 13.60 34.69
CA LEU A 551 7.77 13.72 33.23
C LEU A 551 8.15 12.39 32.57
N GLY A 552 9.39 12.27 32.09
CA GLY A 552 9.90 11.15 31.31
C GLY A 552 10.34 11.53 29.89
N PRO A 553 10.90 10.58 29.12
CA PRO A 553 11.54 10.84 27.83
C PRO A 553 10.60 11.42 26.76
N GLN A 554 9.29 11.24 26.91
CA GLN A 554 8.26 11.80 26.03
C GLN A 554 8.15 13.33 26.09
N PHE A 555 8.73 13.95 27.12
CA PHE A 555 8.77 15.41 27.33
C PHE A 555 10.09 16.05 26.89
N LYS A 556 11.06 15.30 26.33
CA LYS A 556 12.32 15.89 25.86
C LYS A 556 12.06 17.05 24.88
N VAL A 557 12.89 18.09 24.94
CA VAL A 557 12.88 19.21 23.99
C VAL A 557 13.55 18.78 22.68
N GLY A 558 12.81 18.90 21.58
CA GLY A 558 13.28 18.52 20.26
C GLY A 558 14.32 19.47 19.66
N HIS A 559 15.06 18.97 18.67
CA HIS A 559 16.12 19.71 18.00
C HIS A 559 15.60 20.84 17.09
N SER A 560 14.33 20.84 16.69
CA SER A 560 13.79 21.87 15.79
C SER A 560 13.87 23.28 16.37
N PHE A 561 13.75 23.43 17.69
CA PHE A 561 13.88 24.73 18.38
C PHE A 561 15.24 25.36 18.11
N VAL A 562 16.29 24.53 18.00
CA VAL A 562 17.67 24.97 17.83
C VAL A 562 18.23 24.62 16.44
N THR A 563 17.37 24.32 15.47
CA THR A 563 17.80 24.03 14.09
C THR A 563 17.53 25.26 13.22
N PRO A 564 18.56 25.96 12.74
CA PRO A 564 18.35 27.15 11.92
C PRO A 564 17.79 26.78 10.54
N GLY A 565 16.75 27.49 10.11
CA GLY A 565 16.25 27.41 8.73
C GLY A 565 17.14 28.16 7.74
N GLN A 566 17.75 29.26 8.20
CA GLN A 566 18.59 30.19 7.43
C GLN A 566 19.85 30.58 8.23
N SER A 567 20.82 31.23 7.58
CA SER A 567 22.04 31.72 8.24
C SER A 567 21.72 32.68 9.40
N VAL A 568 22.43 32.53 10.52
CA VAL A 568 22.18 33.25 11.78
C VAL A 568 23.30 34.26 12.04
N LYS A 569 22.97 35.55 12.07
CA LYS A 569 23.97 36.64 12.22
C LYS A 569 24.57 36.74 13.62
N SER A 570 23.75 36.55 14.66
CA SER A 570 24.19 36.59 16.06
C SER A 570 23.75 35.29 16.75
N PRO A 571 24.59 34.23 16.73
CA PRO A 571 24.24 32.93 17.29
C PRO A 571 23.80 32.99 18.76
N HIS A 572 24.53 33.74 19.58
CA HIS A 572 24.26 33.89 21.01
C HIS A 572 22.92 34.60 21.28
N ASP A 573 22.62 35.68 20.58
CA ASP A 573 21.36 36.41 20.75
C ASP A 573 20.18 35.57 20.24
N TRP A 574 20.35 34.88 19.11
CA TRP A 574 19.34 33.98 18.55
C TRP A 574 18.99 32.84 19.51
N PHE A 575 19.99 32.19 20.10
CA PHE A 575 19.73 31.13 21.06
C PHE A 575 19.16 31.67 22.38
N ARG A 576 19.58 32.87 22.83
CA ARG A 576 18.96 33.54 23.98
C ARG A 576 17.47 33.80 23.73
N GLU A 577 17.12 34.28 22.54
CA GLU A 577 15.74 34.52 22.12
C GLU A 577 14.91 33.24 22.08
N ILE A 578 15.43 32.15 21.50
CA ILE A 578 14.76 30.84 21.49
C ILE A 578 14.52 30.33 22.91
N VAL A 579 15.53 30.42 23.78
CA VAL A 579 15.40 29.93 25.15
C VAL A 579 14.32 30.72 25.90
N GLN A 580 14.31 32.05 25.78
CA GLN A 580 13.38 32.90 26.51
C GLN A 580 11.95 32.87 25.95
N THR A 581 11.80 32.75 24.63
CA THR A 581 10.49 32.88 23.97
C THR A 581 9.81 31.55 23.67
N GLU A 582 10.57 30.44 23.60
CA GLU A 582 10.03 29.13 23.24
C GLU A 582 10.31 28.05 24.29
N ILE A 583 11.58 27.88 24.70
CA ILE A 583 11.95 26.76 25.60
C ILE A 583 11.51 27.01 27.04
N GLU A 584 11.80 28.17 27.63
CA GLU A 584 11.42 28.50 29.01
C GLU A 584 9.90 28.48 29.24
N PRO A 585 9.06 29.02 28.34
CA PRO A 585 7.61 28.84 28.42
C PRO A 585 7.19 27.36 28.38
N LEU A 586 7.79 26.54 27.50
CA LEU A 586 7.52 25.10 27.44
C LEU A 586 7.90 24.38 28.75
N LEU A 587 9.07 24.68 29.31
CA LEU A 587 9.51 24.13 30.59
C LEU A 587 8.59 24.55 31.74
N SER A 588 8.01 25.75 31.65
CA SER A 588 7.05 26.26 32.64
C SER A 588 5.72 25.51 32.59
N GLU A 589 5.32 25.00 31.42
CA GLU A 589 4.18 24.08 31.32
C GLU A 589 4.52 22.68 31.88
N TYR A 590 5.74 22.20 31.65
CA TYR A 590 6.17 20.88 32.15
C TYR A 590 6.29 20.85 33.66
N TRP A 591 6.90 21.89 34.23
CA TRP A 591 7.09 22.07 35.67
C TRP A 591 6.13 23.13 36.22
N PHE A 592 4.86 23.09 35.82
CA PHE A 592 3.84 24.05 36.25
C PHE A 592 3.73 24.18 37.78
N ASP A 593 3.88 23.07 38.51
CA ASP A 593 3.84 23.05 39.98
C ASP A 593 5.16 23.47 40.63
N THR A 594 6.25 23.59 39.85
CA THR A 594 7.59 23.98 40.34
C THR A 594 8.25 25.04 39.44
N PRO A 595 7.75 26.29 39.44
CA PRO A 595 8.25 27.35 38.56
C PRO A 595 9.75 27.65 38.71
N ASP A 596 10.29 27.56 39.93
CA ASP A 596 11.71 27.78 40.19
C ASP A 596 12.60 26.83 39.39
N ARG A 597 12.16 25.58 39.21
CA ARG A 597 12.89 24.56 38.45
C ARG A 597 12.93 24.88 36.96
N SER A 598 11.82 25.39 36.41
CA SER A 598 11.77 25.86 35.02
C SER A 598 12.79 26.99 34.78
N HIS A 599 12.79 28.00 35.66
CA HIS A 599 13.73 29.12 35.56
C HIS A 599 15.18 28.67 35.75
N GLU A 600 15.46 27.74 36.67
CA GLU A 600 16.81 27.19 36.87
C GLU A 600 17.29 26.44 35.62
N ALA A 601 16.44 25.61 35.02
CA ALA A 601 16.74 24.89 33.79
C ALA A 601 16.99 25.85 32.61
N ALA A 602 16.17 26.88 32.45
CA ALA A 602 16.38 27.93 31.44
C ALA A 602 17.68 28.73 31.71
N ALA A 603 17.98 29.05 32.96
CA ALA A 603 19.21 29.74 33.34
C ALA A 603 20.46 28.92 33.02
N LYS A 604 20.42 27.58 33.18
CA LYS A 604 21.51 26.67 32.76
C LYS A 604 21.75 26.74 31.24
N LEU A 605 20.68 26.85 30.44
CA LEU A 605 20.80 27.04 28.99
C LEU A 605 21.42 28.38 28.62
N LEU A 606 21.22 29.43 29.44
CA LEU A 606 21.71 30.79 29.17
C LEU A 606 23.06 31.11 29.79
N ALA A 607 23.57 30.27 30.69
CA ALA A 607 24.75 30.58 31.50
C ALA A 607 25.96 31.01 30.63
N GLY A 608 26.51 32.20 30.88
CA GLY A 608 27.71 32.67 30.17
C GLY A 608 27.54 33.06 28.70
N LEU A 609 26.31 33.26 28.21
CA LEU A 609 25.99 33.79 26.87
C LEU A 609 25.81 35.30 26.84
#